data_AF-T1CIP0-F1
#
_entry.id   AF-T1CIP0-F1
#
_cell.length_a   1.000
_cell.length_b   1.000
_cell.length_c   1.000
_cell.angle_alpha   90.00
_cell.angle_beta   90.00
_cell.angle_gamma   90.00
#
_symmetry.space_group_name_H-M   'P 1'
#
loop_
_entity.id
_entity.type
_entity.pdbx_description
1 polymer ?
#
loop_
_entity_poly.entity_id
_entity_poly.type
_entity_poly.pdbx_seq_one_letter_code
_entity_poly.pdbx_strand_id
1 'polypeptide(L)'
;ERADPAFTAAWAKVMADAAALPEDERLGDDPELVLDLILHEAYEAAYRRRLLARLAQHVAAPYKKPAATRKAFQAAFCIDVRSEIYRRALETRCPEMETIGFAGFFGFPIEYVPIGRETGGAQCPVLLKPTFVVCEAVAGASEAEEAEILNLRLLRRR
;
A
#
# COMPACT_ATOMS: atom_id res chain seq x y z
N GLU A 1 22.06 11.74 15.49
CA GLU A 1 21.03 12.76 15.21
C GLU A 1 21.62 14.13 15.46
N ARG A 2 21.26 15.14 14.65
CA ARG A 2 21.77 16.51 14.80
C ARG A 2 20.91 17.23 15.84
N ALA A 3 21.51 17.74 16.91
CA ALA A 3 20.79 18.32 18.05
C ALA A 3 21.39 19.66 18.51
N ASP A 4 22.21 20.29 17.66
CA ASP A 4 22.79 21.58 18.00
C ASP A 4 21.69 22.67 18.13
N PRO A 5 21.91 23.71 18.94
CA PRO A 5 20.91 24.75 19.17
C PRO A 5 20.46 25.46 17.89
N ALA A 6 21.35 25.64 16.91
CA ALA A 6 21.02 26.28 15.65
C ALA A 6 20.09 25.41 14.79
N PHE A 7 20.34 24.10 14.74
CA PHE A 7 19.44 23.15 14.09
C PHE A 7 18.07 23.09 14.78
N THR A 8 18.03 23.00 16.11
CA THR A 8 16.78 22.94 16.87
C THR A 8 15.94 24.22 16.65
N ALA A 9 16.58 25.38 16.67
CA ALA A 9 15.90 26.66 16.40
C ALA A 9 15.39 26.75 14.95
N ALA A 10 16.20 26.36 13.97
CA ALA A 10 15.78 26.34 12.57
C ALA A 10 14.62 25.35 12.33
N TRP A 11 14.69 24.17 12.94
CA TRP A 11 13.63 23.16 12.86
C TRP A 11 12.33 23.65 13.50
N ALA A 12 12.40 24.23 14.70
CA ALA A 12 11.22 24.80 15.36
C ALA A 12 10.56 25.92 14.52
N LYS A 13 11.37 26.76 13.87
CA LYS A 13 10.87 27.79 12.96
C LYS A 13 10.15 27.18 11.76
N VAL A 14 10.77 26.22 11.06
CA VAL A 14 10.15 25.56 9.90
C VAL A 14 8.86 24.83 10.29
N MET A 15 8.83 24.17 11.45
CA MET A 15 7.62 23.52 11.95
C MET A 15 6.50 24.54 12.26
N ALA A 16 6.84 25.71 12.79
CA ALA A 16 5.88 26.79 13.00
C ALA A 16 5.35 27.36 11.67
N ASP A 17 6.25 27.61 10.69
CA ASP A 17 5.89 28.09 9.36
C ASP A 17 5.02 27.07 8.61
N ALA A 18 5.33 25.77 8.72
CA ALA A 18 4.55 24.69 8.10
C ALA A 18 3.20 24.43 8.80
N ALA A 19 3.10 24.75 10.09
CA ALA A 19 1.85 24.66 10.85
C ALA A 19 0.98 25.93 10.72
N ALA A 20 1.53 27.02 10.17
CA ALA A 20 0.75 28.20 9.85
C ALA A 20 -0.30 27.81 8.81
N LEU A 21 -1.56 28.15 9.10
CA LEU A 21 -2.61 28.04 8.11
C LEU A 21 -2.26 28.98 6.95
N PRO A 22 -2.34 28.53 5.70
CA PRO A 22 -2.16 29.44 4.58
C PRO A 22 -3.19 30.57 4.70
N GLU A 23 -2.72 31.82 4.68
CA GLU A 23 -3.58 32.97 4.43
C GLU A 23 -4.06 32.85 2.99
N ASP A 24 -5.19 32.17 2.78
CA ASP A 24 -5.77 32.00 1.46
C ASP A 24 -6.56 33.28 1.12
N GLU A 25 -5.81 34.36 0.84
CA GLU A 25 -6.34 35.68 0.46
C GLU A 25 -7.34 35.58 -0.71
N ARG A 26 -7.24 34.51 -1.52
CA ARG A 26 -8.09 34.23 -2.68
C ARG A 26 -9.47 33.69 -2.34
N LEU A 27 -9.70 33.21 -1.12
CA LEU A 27 -11.04 32.80 -0.71
C LEU A 27 -12.01 33.98 -0.64
N GLY A 28 -11.51 35.19 -0.37
CA GLY A 28 -12.34 36.40 -0.38
C GLY A 28 -12.88 36.77 -1.77
N ASP A 29 -12.21 36.32 -2.84
CA ASP A 29 -12.48 36.75 -4.22
C ASP A 29 -13.44 35.82 -4.99
N ASP A 30 -13.71 34.62 -4.46
CA ASP A 30 -14.61 33.63 -5.08
C ASP A 30 -15.58 32.99 -4.04
N PRO A 31 -16.79 33.54 -3.92
CA PRO A 31 -17.80 33.04 -2.98
C PRO A 31 -18.23 31.57 -3.21
N GLU A 32 -18.18 31.09 -4.46
CA GLU A 32 -18.57 29.70 -4.78
C GLU A 32 -17.49 28.73 -4.28
N LEU A 33 -16.21 29.08 -4.45
CA LEU A 33 -15.09 28.30 -3.89
C LEU A 33 -15.17 28.22 -2.36
N VAL A 34 -15.51 29.32 -1.68
CA VAL A 34 -15.71 29.32 -0.22
C VAL A 34 -16.80 28.35 0.19
N LEU A 35 -17.93 28.38 -0.52
CA LEU A 35 -19.04 27.45 -0.25
C LEU A 35 -18.61 25.99 -0.45
N ASP A 36 -17.92 25.69 -1.55
CA ASP A 36 -17.40 24.36 -1.84
C ASP A 36 -16.44 23.85 -0.77
N LEU A 37 -15.53 24.70 -0.28
CA LEU A 37 -14.60 24.31 0.79
C LEU A 37 -15.30 24.10 2.14
N ILE A 38 -16.27 24.95 2.50
CA ILE A 38 -17.08 24.73 3.71
C ILE A 38 -17.82 23.40 3.61
N LEU A 39 -18.41 23.09 2.44
CA LEU A 39 -19.07 21.81 2.21
C LEU A 39 -18.08 20.64 2.24
N HIS A 40 -16.87 20.81 1.71
CA HIS A 40 -15.80 19.83 1.77
C HIS A 40 -15.39 19.53 3.21
N GLU A 41 -15.12 20.55 4.03
CA GLU A 41 -14.78 20.40 5.43
C GLU A 41 -15.92 19.72 6.21
N ALA A 42 -17.18 20.11 5.94
CA ALA A 42 -18.34 19.47 6.54
C ALA A 42 -18.43 17.97 6.18
N TYR A 43 -18.14 17.61 4.93
CA TYR A 43 -18.09 16.23 4.44
C TYR A 43 -16.97 15.43 5.15
N GLU A 44 -15.76 15.96 5.19
CA GLU A 44 -14.63 15.34 5.89
C GLU A 44 -14.90 15.17 7.38
N ALA A 45 -15.45 16.19 8.04
CA ALA A 45 -15.82 16.15 9.45
C ALA A 45 -16.88 15.08 9.72
N ALA A 46 -17.87 14.93 8.84
CA ALA A 46 -18.88 13.87 8.94
C ALA A 46 -18.27 12.47 8.79
N TYR A 47 -17.39 12.28 7.80
CA TYR A 47 -16.65 11.02 7.62
C TYR A 47 -15.79 10.70 8.86
N ARG A 48 -15.02 11.67 9.34
CA ARG A 48 -14.15 11.55 10.53
C ARG A 48 -14.96 11.15 11.76
N ARG A 49 -16.09 11.81 12.05
CA ARG A 49 -16.96 11.45 13.18
C ARG A 49 -17.44 10.00 13.07
N ARG A 50 -17.88 9.56 11.89
CA ARG A 50 -18.34 8.17 11.66
C ARG A 50 -17.22 7.15 11.83
N LEU A 51 -16.03 7.44 11.29
CA LEU A 51 -14.87 6.56 11.41
C LEU A 51 -14.43 6.43 12.88
N LEU A 52 -14.29 7.56 13.59
CA LEU A 52 -13.92 7.57 15.01
C LEU A 52 -14.93 6.81 15.87
N ALA A 53 -16.23 6.96 15.61
CA ALA A 53 -17.25 6.20 16.32
C ALA A 53 -17.10 4.68 16.11
N ARG A 54 -16.84 4.24 14.86
CA ARG A 54 -16.61 2.82 14.56
C ARG A 54 -15.35 2.27 15.23
N LEU A 55 -14.26 3.03 15.20
CA LEU A 55 -13.01 2.66 15.87
C LEU A 55 -13.20 2.58 17.39
N ALA A 56 -13.86 3.56 18.00
CA ALA A 56 -14.16 3.56 19.42
C ALA A 56 -15.01 2.35 19.84
N GLN A 57 -16.02 1.98 19.04
CA GLN A 57 -16.82 0.77 19.26
C GLN A 57 -15.97 -0.50 19.17
N HIS A 58 -15.06 -0.57 18.20
CA HIS A 58 -14.17 -1.73 18.03
C HIS A 58 -13.17 -1.86 19.20
N VAL A 59 -12.61 -0.75 19.67
CA VAL A 59 -11.67 -0.71 20.81
C VAL A 59 -12.38 -1.03 22.13
N ALA A 60 -13.63 -0.59 22.30
CA ALA A 60 -14.43 -0.88 23.49
C ALA A 60 -14.88 -2.36 23.56
N ALA A 61 -14.89 -3.09 22.44
CA ALA A 61 -15.16 -4.51 22.44
C ALA A 61 -14.02 -5.25 23.15
N PRO A 62 -14.31 -6.14 24.13
CA PRO A 62 -13.28 -6.88 24.82
C PRO A 62 -12.48 -7.71 23.80
N TYR A 63 -11.19 -7.41 23.67
CA TYR A 63 -10.27 -8.20 22.86
C TYR A 63 -10.18 -9.60 23.45
N LYS A 64 -10.90 -10.55 22.83
CA LYS A 64 -10.74 -11.96 23.14
C LYS A 64 -9.45 -12.42 22.47
N LYS A 65 -8.36 -12.39 23.22
CA LYS A 65 -7.12 -13.06 22.81
C LYS A 65 -7.48 -14.51 22.49
N PRO A 66 -7.30 -14.98 21.24
CA PRO A 66 -7.52 -16.37 20.91
C PRO A 66 -6.68 -17.22 21.84
N ALA A 67 -7.21 -18.36 22.29
CA ALA A 67 -6.43 -19.31 23.07
C ALA A 67 -5.10 -19.58 22.34
N ALA A 68 -3.99 -19.60 23.08
CA ALA A 68 -2.64 -19.79 22.53
C ALA A 68 -2.45 -21.26 22.11
N THR A 69 -3.22 -21.70 21.12
CA THR A 69 -3.08 -22.99 20.45
C THR A 69 -2.15 -22.80 19.26
N ARG A 70 -1.13 -23.65 19.15
CA ARG A 70 -0.24 -23.66 17.99
C ARG A 70 -1.06 -23.85 16.71
N LYS A 71 -0.92 -22.92 15.76
CA LYS A 71 -1.58 -23.00 14.44
C LYS A 71 -0.97 -24.13 13.62
N ALA A 72 -1.78 -24.70 12.73
CA ALA A 72 -1.36 -25.80 11.85
C ALA A 72 -0.27 -25.35 10.87
N PHE A 73 -0.37 -24.11 10.38
CA PHE A 73 0.67 -23.47 9.56
C PHE A 73 0.66 -21.94 9.72
N GLN A 74 1.79 -21.31 9.40
CA GLN A 74 1.96 -19.85 9.39
C GLN A 74 2.33 -19.41 7.97
N ALA A 75 1.75 -18.32 7.48
CA ALA A 75 2.14 -17.73 6.20
C ALA A 75 2.72 -16.33 6.39
N ALA A 76 3.90 -16.09 5.82
CA ALA A 76 4.57 -14.80 5.87
C ALA A 76 4.15 -13.92 4.69
N PHE A 77 3.80 -12.67 4.98
CA PHE A 77 3.44 -11.66 3.99
C PHE A 77 4.25 -10.39 4.20
N CYS A 78 4.53 -9.64 3.13
CA CYS A 78 5.05 -8.28 3.27
C CYS A 78 4.10 -7.45 4.16
N ILE A 79 4.68 -6.58 5.00
CA ILE A 79 3.93 -5.56 5.76
C ILE A 79 3.55 -4.43 4.78
N ASP A 80 2.68 -4.76 3.83
CA ASP A 80 2.21 -3.89 2.76
C ASP A 80 0.67 -3.91 2.82
N VAL A 81 0.05 -2.73 2.75
CA VAL A 81 -1.42 -2.59 2.81
C VAL A 81 -2.14 -3.36 1.69
N ARG A 82 -1.47 -3.66 0.59
CA ARG A 82 -1.99 -4.47 -0.52
C ARG A 82 -2.15 -5.93 -0.12
N SER A 83 -1.31 -6.46 0.77
CA SER A 83 -1.43 -7.84 1.26
C SER A 83 -2.55 -7.99 2.28
N GLU A 84 -2.95 -6.91 2.96
CA GLU A 84 -3.91 -6.93 4.07
C GLU A 84 -5.24 -7.60 3.71
N ILE A 85 -5.81 -7.28 2.54
CA ILE A 85 -7.09 -7.86 2.10
C ILE A 85 -6.96 -9.39 1.98
N TYR A 86 -5.86 -9.87 1.40
CA TYR A 86 -5.61 -11.29 1.25
C TYR A 86 -5.38 -11.98 2.60
N ARG A 87 -4.56 -11.37 3.48
CA ARG A 87 -4.32 -11.88 4.83
C ARG A 87 -5.61 -12.05 5.61
N ARG A 88 -6.46 -11.02 5.62
CA ARG A 88 -7.76 -11.05 6.32
C ARG A 88 -8.70 -12.09 5.74
N ALA A 89 -8.78 -12.20 4.42
CA ALA A 89 -9.60 -13.22 3.77
C ALA A 89 -9.12 -14.64 4.14
N LEU A 90 -7.80 -14.87 4.15
CA LEU A 90 -7.21 -16.16 4.48
C LEU A 90 -7.45 -16.53 5.96
N GLU A 91 -7.21 -15.61 6.90
CA GLU A 91 -7.48 -15.81 8.33
C GLU A 91 -8.98 -16.05 8.60
N THR A 92 -9.87 -15.37 7.87
CA THR A 92 -11.32 -15.55 7.98
C THR A 92 -11.75 -16.93 7.48
N ARG A 93 -11.12 -17.45 6.43
CA ARG A 93 -11.47 -18.74 5.82
C ARG A 93 -10.79 -19.94 6.50
N CYS A 94 -9.64 -19.73 7.13
CA CYS A 94 -8.85 -20.78 7.75
C CYS A 94 -8.49 -20.39 9.20
N PRO A 95 -9.35 -20.67 10.19
CA PRO A 95 -9.09 -20.33 11.59
C PRO A 95 -7.88 -21.05 12.20
N GLU A 96 -7.45 -22.16 11.61
CA GLU A 96 -6.30 -22.96 12.04
C GLU A 96 -4.95 -22.43 11.55
N MET A 97 -4.93 -21.37 10.75
CA MET A 97 -3.72 -20.71 10.27
C MET A 97 -3.56 -19.31 10.86
N GLU A 98 -2.36 -18.76 10.75
CA GLU A 98 -2.09 -17.36 11.05
C GLU A 98 -1.17 -16.72 10.02
N THR A 99 -1.32 -15.42 9.82
CA THR A 99 -0.42 -14.63 8.98
C THR A 99 0.57 -13.85 9.82
N ILE A 100 1.81 -13.77 9.37
CA ILE A 100 2.84 -12.93 9.98
C ILE A 100 3.31 -11.87 8.98
N GLY A 101 3.69 -10.72 9.50
CA GLY A 101 4.25 -9.63 8.70
C GLY A 101 5.77 -9.73 8.63
N PHE A 102 6.33 -9.61 7.42
CA PHE A 102 7.75 -9.46 7.16
C PHE A 102 8.03 -8.08 6.55
N ALA A 103 8.99 -7.34 7.11
CA ALA A 103 9.36 -6.03 6.62
C ALA A 103 10.31 -6.18 5.43
N GLY A 104 9.90 -5.66 4.26
CA GLY A 104 10.73 -5.66 3.05
C GLY A 104 10.16 -6.51 1.92
N PHE A 105 11.06 -6.97 1.06
CA PHE A 105 10.80 -7.94 -0.01
C PHE A 105 11.24 -9.32 0.49
N PHE A 106 10.68 -10.40 -0.05
CA PHE A 106 10.98 -11.78 0.39
C PHE A 106 12.43 -12.25 0.14
N GLY A 107 13.38 -11.35 -0.07
CA GLY A 107 14.78 -11.68 -0.33
C GLY A 107 15.04 -12.18 -1.75
N PHE A 108 14.05 -12.08 -2.66
CA PHE A 108 14.18 -12.47 -4.06
C PHE A 108 14.19 -11.23 -4.96
N PRO A 109 15.37 -10.65 -5.25
CA PRO A 109 15.45 -9.52 -6.17
C PRO A 109 15.38 -10.07 -7.60
N ILE A 110 14.18 -10.06 -8.17
CA ILE A 110 13.92 -10.60 -9.51
C ILE A 110 13.51 -9.52 -10.50
N GLU A 111 13.85 -9.72 -11.76
CA GLU A 111 13.27 -9.04 -12.91
C GLU A 111 12.20 -9.97 -13.48
N TYR A 112 10.96 -9.50 -13.58
CA TYR A 112 9.89 -10.28 -14.19
C TYR A 112 9.65 -9.82 -15.63
N VAL A 113 9.84 -10.72 -16.59
CA VAL A 113 9.69 -10.48 -18.03
C VAL A 113 8.39 -11.12 -18.51
N PRO A 114 7.33 -10.34 -18.79
CA PRO A 114 6.07 -10.88 -19.31
C PRO A 114 6.22 -11.42 -20.73
N ILE A 115 5.32 -12.32 -21.14
CA ILE A 115 5.25 -12.80 -22.54
C ILE A 115 5.06 -11.59 -23.46
N GLY A 116 5.89 -11.48 -24.50
CA GLY A 116 5.90 -10.38 -25.46
C GLY A 116 6.63 -9.12 -25.00
N ARG A 117 7.59 -9.28 -24.08
CA ARG A 117 8.56 -8.25 -23.72
C ARG A 117 9.96 -8.86 -23.83
N GLU A 118 10.91 -8.03 -24.25
CA GLU A 118 12.34 -8.38 -24.22
C GLU A 118 12.96 -8.08 -22.84
N THR A 119 12.40 -7.11 -22.11
CA THR A 119 12.86 -6.69 -20.78
C THR A 119 11.71 -6.60 -19.79
N GLY A 120 12.04 -6.80 -18.52
CA GLY A 120 11.09 -6.90 -17.42
C GLY A 120 11.13 -5.71 -16.47
N GLY A 121 10.23 -5.74 -15.50
CA GLY A 121 10.22 -4.80 -14.38
C GLY A 121 10.97 -5.37 -13.18
N ALA A 122 11.81 -4.56 -12.53
CA ALA A 122 12.45 -4.91 -11.27
C ALA A 122 11.39 -5.10 -10.17
N GLN A 123 11.29 -6.30 -9.62
CA GLN A 123 10.42 -6.68 -8.50
C GLN A 123 11.22 -6.69 -7.19
N CYS A 124 11.92 -5.59 -6.92
CA CYS A 124 12.72 -5.41 -5.72
C CYS A 124 12.71 -3.94 -5.28
N PRO A 125 13.09 -3.64 -4.02
CA PRO A 125 13.29 -2.27 -3.56
C PRO A 125 14.24 -1.50 -4.48
N VAL A 126 14.00 -0.20 -4.66
CA VAL A 126 14.76 0.67 -5.58
C VAL A 126 16.28 0.68 -5.35
N LEU A 127 16.71 0.37 -4.12
CA LEU A 127 18.12 0.30 -3.75
C LEU A 127 18.81 -1.00 -4.19
N LEU A 128 18.05 -1.99 -4.66
CA LEU A 128 18.56 -3.29 -5.08
C LEU A 128 18.44 -3.46 -6.59
N LYS A 129 19.44 -4.13 -7.17
CA LYS A 129 19.37 -4.60 -8.55
C LYS A 129 18.88 -6.03 -8.57
N PRO A 130 17.94 -6.40 -9.46
CA PRO A 130 17.59 -7.79 -9.69
C PRO A 130 18.83 -8.65 -9.97
N THR A 131 18.89 -9.84 -9.37
CA THR A 131 19.95 -10.82 -9.65
C THR A 131 19.44 -12.02 -10.43
N PHE A 132 18.12 -12.17 -10.55
CA PHE A 132 17.48 -13.26 -11.29
C PHE A 132 16.46 -12.69 -12.27
N VAL A 133 16.34 -13.33 -13.43
CA VAL A 133 15.33 -13.01 -14.44
C VAL A 133 14.31 -14.14 -14.47
N VAL A 134 13.04 -13.81 -14.27
CA VAL A 134 11.91 -14.73 -14.33
C VAL A 134 11.10 -14.39 -15.56
N CYS A 135 11.17 -15.26 -16.58
CA CYS A 135 10.38 -15.13 -17.79
C CYS A 135 9.03 -15.82 -17.60
N GLU A 136 7.96 -15.11 -17.92
CA GLU A 136 6.63 -15.71 -18.03
C GLU A 136 6.58 -16.64 -19.23
N ALA A 137 6.09 -17.86 -19.03
CA ALA A 137 5.94 -18.88 -20.08
C ALA A 137 4.65 -19.68 -19.85
N VAL A 138 4.16 -20.33 -20.90
CA VAL A 138 3.01 -21.24 -20.81
C VAL A 138 3.53 -22.67 -20.79
N ALA A 139 3.30 -23.36 -19.68
CA ALA A 139 3.84 -24.69 -19.46
C ALA A 139 3.30 -25.67 -20.52
N GLY A 140 4.23 -26.34 -21.24
CA GLY A 140 3.90 -27.36 -22.22
C GLY A 140 3.34 -26.83 -23.55
N ALA A 141 3.43 -25.51 -23.80
CA ALA A 141 3.04 -24.94 -25.07
C ALA A 141 4.03 -25.33 -26.18
N SER A 142 3.51 -25.70 -27.34
CA SER A 142 4.28 -25.81 -28.58
C SER A 142 4.67 -24.42 -29.10
N GLU A 143 5.69 -24.35 -29.97
CA GLU A 143 6.12 -23.09 -30.59
C GLU A 143 4.98 -22.34 -31.30
N ALA A 144 4.04 -23.08 -31.90
CA ALA A 144 2.87 -22.50 -32.56
C ALA A 144 1.90 -21.86 -31.55
N GLU A 145 1.67 -22.52 -30.42
CA GLU A 145 0.82 -22.00 -29.34
C GLU A 145 1.47 -20.79 -28.67
N GLU A 146 2.79 -20.80 -28.46
CA GLU A 146 3.51 -19.64 -27.92
C GLU A 146 3.39 -18.42 -28.85
N ALA A 147 3.54 -18.62 -30.16
CA ALA A 147 3.37 -17.56 -31.16
C ALA A 147 1.94 -17.02 -31.19
N GLU A 148 0.92 -17.89 -31.08
CA GLU A 148 -0.47 -17.48 -30.99
C GLU A 148 -0.75 -16.65 -29.73
N ILE A 149 -0.27 -17.12 -28.56
CA ILE A 149 -0.44 -16.43 -27.28
C ILE A 149 0.24 -15.06 -27.32
N LEU A 150 1.43 -14.98 -27.90
CA LEU A 150 2.14 -13.72 -28.12
C LEU A 150 1.30 -12.75 -28.94
N ASN A 151 0.76 -13.20 -30.08
CA ASN A 151 -0.08 -12.39 -30.95
C ASN A 151 -1.35 -11.89 -30.23
N LEU A 152 -2.03 -12.77 -29.50
CA LEU A 152 -3.23 -12.42 -28.72
C LEU A 152 -2.93 -11.36 -27.65
N ARG A 153 -1.78 -11.45 -26.97
CA ARG A 153 -1.36 -10.48 -25.97
C ARG A 153 -1.00 -9.13 -26.56
N LEU A 154 -0.38 -9.10 -27.75
CA LEU A 154 -0.10 -7.86 -28.47
C LEU A 154 -1.40 -7.15 -28.89
N LEU A 155 -2.42 -7.90 -29.31
CA LEU A 155 -3.73 -7.34 -29.70
C LEU A 155 -4.48 -6.69 -28.53
N ARG A 156 -4.37 -7.24 -27.32
CA ARG A 156 -5.01 -6.70 -26.10
C ARG A 156 -4.31 -5.49 -25.47
N ARG A 157 -3.21 -5.01 -26.07
CA ARG A 157 -2.44 -3.85 -25.60
C ARG A 157 -2.85 -2.52 -26.23
N ARG A 158 -3.84 -2.50 -27.14
CA ARG A 158 -4.50 -1.28 -27.61
C ARG A 158 -5.63 -0.91 -26.66
#